data_AF-G0UWV8-F1
#
_entry.id   AF-G0UWV8-F1
#
_cell.length_a   1.000
_cell.length_b   1.000
_cell.length_c   1.000
_cell.angle_alpha   90.00
_cell.angle_beta   90.00
_cell.angle_gamma   90.00
#
_symmetry.space_group_name_H-M   'P 1'
#
loop_
_entity.id
_entity.type
_entity.pdbx_description
1 polymer ?
#
loop_
_entity_poly.entity_id
_entity_poly.type
_entity_poly.pdbx_seq_one_letter_code
_entity_poly.pdbx_strand_id
1 'polypeptide(L)'
;MYVYILQSIKIFFRSLPCHSQETNKRGKMGDDGAEQHDEFLRAIGNNVDVHTTRMRDDILHMLSHYMKQQRRHIRNALRNEATLRENELIEKRHKAEAALESARRTIERQNECIRHVATVLWGANSRCWLQRLFSDWKMWLLKRRQHRRGIALMGCFTNITCAFHAYTQWRLLAAARRHHRLALAEQLQWKRNEAELKGQVQALGKIAEEERRSKEDVEDKLRTAFIRGVCALNKEAVQVLKGSRQSDEAQLSPPKPSGTPPPSATAPTQLESHWAPKVSDHPSGSCDKYPPRSTFSQDTVRECPSITAGTSHIQYHMCYAPSSCAYSAKILPHQPFVVSVDPSAVRSYGEVPSTKRTLYPTQRRSSSAGRRFSR
;
A
#
# COMPACT_ATOMS: atom_id res chain seq x y z
N MET A 1 -110.12 -18.88 -49.52
CA MET A 1 -111.58 -18.88 -49.72
C MET A 1 -112.11 -17.47 -50.03
N TYR A 2 -112.24 -16.55 -49.06
CA TYR A 2 -112.83 -15.20 -49.28
C TYR A 2 -112.28 -14.39 -50.48
N VAL A 3 -110.97 -14.47 -50.77
CA VAL A 3 -110.38 -13.81 -51.94
C VAL A 3 -111.05 -14.27 -53.25
N TYR A 4 -111.34 -15.56 -53.41
CA TYR A 4 -112.06 -16.07 -54.59
C TYR A 4 -113.49 -15.56 -54.66
N ILE A 5 -114.19 -15.45 -53.52
CA ILE A 5 -115.58 -14.91 -53.48
C ILE A 5 -115.59 -13.45 -53.94
N LEU A 6 -114.69 -12.62 -53.42
CA LEU A 6 -114.57 -11.21 -53.83
C LEU A 6 -114.07 -11.06 -55.27
N GLN A 7 -113.19 -11.96 -55.74
CA GLN A 7 -112.74 -12.01 -57.13
C GLN A 7 -113.92 -12.34 -58.06
N SER A 8 -114.74 -13.34 -57.74
CA SER A 8 -115.94 -13.71 -58.52
C SER A 8 -116.97 -12.59 -58.56
N ILE A 9 -117.26 -11.93 -57.43
CA ILE A 9 -118.16 -10.76 -57.39
C ILE A 9 -117.61 -9.61 -58.24
N LYS A 10 -116.29 -9.34 -58.17
CA LYS A 10 -115.64 -8.30 -58.97
C LYS A 10 -115.59 -8.62 -60.47
N ILE A 11 -115.53 -9.90 -60.84
CA ILE A 11 -115.67 -10.33 -62.24
C ILE A 11 -117.12 -10.15 -62.69
N PHE A 12 -118.10 -10.61 -61.91
CA PHE A 12 -119.53 -10.50 -62.21
C PHE A 12 -119.97 -9.05 -62.49
N PHE A 13 -119.68 -8.11 -61.59
CA PHE A 13 -120.00 -6.70 -61.78
C PHE A 13 -119.21 -6.01 -62.91
N ARG A 14 -118.06 -6.56 -63.33
CA ARG A 14 -117.25 -6.03 -64.43
C ARG A 14 -117.62 -6.63 -65.79
N SER A 15 -118.50 -7.63 -65.82
CA SER A 15 -119.06 -8.24 -67.03
C SER A 15 -120.46 -7.73 -67.40
N LEU A 16 -121.06 -6.87 -66.57
CA LEU A 16 -122.30 -6.16 -66.92
C LEU A 16 -121.99 -5.00 -67.90
N PRO A 17 -122.62 -4.96 -69.09
CA PRO A 17 -122.41 -3.86 -70.02
C PRO A 17 -123.02 -2.55 -69.50
N CYS A 18 -122.24 -1.46 -69.48
CA CYS A 18 -122.76 -0.11 -69.25
C CYS A 18 -123.55 0.39 -70.46
N HIS A 19 -124.74 -0.15 -70.68
CA HIS A 19 -125.61 0.23 -71.79
C HIS A 19 -126.33 1.56 -71.49
N SER A 20 -125.61 2.67 -71.63
CA SER A 20 -126.22 3.99 -71.71
C SER A 20 -126.92 4.13 -73.06
N GLN A 21 -128.25 4.28 -73.08
CA GLN A 21 -128.97 4.76 -74.26
C GLN A 21 -130.31 5.39 -73.91
N GLU A 22 -130.75 6.34 -74.73
CA GLU A 22 -131.96 7.13 -74.56
C GLU A 22 -133.20 6.47 -75.18
N THR A 23 -134.38 6.69 -74.59
CA THR A 23 -135.71 6.98 -75.21
C THR A 23 -136.81 6.67 -74.16
N ASN A 24 -137.83 7.49 -73.88
CA ASN A 24 -138.76 8.34 -74.65
C ASN A 24 -140.06 7.60 -75.04
N LYS A 25 -141.20 8.21 -74.65
CA LYS A 25 -142.63 7.94 -74.99
C LYS A 25 -143.43 6.94 -74.11
N ARG A 26 -144.52 7.50 -73.56
CA ARG A 26 -145.87 6.93 -73.32
C ARG A 26 -146.01 5.68 -72.43
N GLY A 27 -146.72 5.82 -71.31
CA GLY A 27 -147.19 4.69 -70.49
C GLY A 27 -148.11 5.06 -69.31
N LYS A 28 -148.99 6.06 -69.43
CA LYS A 28 -149.83 6.52 -68.30
C LYS A 28 -151.06 5.63 -68.07
N MET A 29 -150.86 4.46 -67.46
CA MET A 29 -151.89 3.52 -66.99
C MET A 29 -151.38 2.71 -65.79
N GLY A 30 -152.26 2.43 -64.80
CA GLY A 30 -152.02 1.40 -63.77
C GLY A 30 -151.21 1.82 -62.54
N ASP A 31 -151.54 2.97 -61.93
CA ASP A 31 -150.82 3.57 -60.79
C ASP A 31 -150.69 2.66 -59.53
N ASP A 32 -151.53 1.63 -59.36
CA ASP A 32 -151.50 0.74 -58.18
C ASP A 32 -150.63 -0.53 -58.36
N GLY A 33 -150.23 -0.86 -59.59
CA GLY A 33 -149.57 -2.13 -59.91
C GLY A 33 -148.03 -2.08 -59.90
N ALA A 34 -147.47 -0.91 -60.24
CA ALA A 34 -146.01 -0.71 -60.26
C ALA A 34 -145.44 -0.57 -58.85
N GLU A 35 -146.16 0.09 -57.94
CA GLU A 35 -145.68 0.35 -56.58
C GLU A 35 -145.36 -0.94 -55.81
N GLN A 36 -146.18 -1.99 -55.95
CA GLN A 36 -145.93 -3.27 -55.27
C GLN A 36 -144.64 -3.97 -55.76
N HIS A 37 -144.30 -3.84 -57.05
CA HIS A 37 -143.06 -4.42 -57.59
C HIS A 37 -141.84 -3.60 -57.16
N ASP A 38 -141.94 -2.27 -57.18
CA ASP A 38 -140.86 -1.39 -56.70
C ASP A 38 -140.68 -1.46 -55.18
N GLU A 39 -141.75 -1.66 -54.41
CA GLU A 39 -141.67 -1.92 -52.97
C GLU A 39 -141.04 -3.30 -52.69
N PHE A 40 -141.37 -4.34 -53.45
CA PHE A 40 -140.71 -5.64 -53.34
C PHE A 40 -139.21 -5.58 -53.69
N LEU A 41 -138.83 -4.89 -54.78
CA LEU A 41 -137.43 -4.66 -55.13
C LEU A 41 -136.70 -3.84 -54.06
N ARG A 42 -137.36 -2.81 -53.49
CA ARG A 42 -136.83 -2.00 -52.39
C ARG A 42 -136.68 -2.81 -51.10
N ALA A 43 -137.60 -3.72 -50.82
CA ALA A 43 -137.51 -4.65 -49.69
C ALA A 43 -136.38 -5.67 -49.87
N ILE A 44 -136.17 -6.21 -51.08
CA ILE A 44 -135.01 -7.05 -51.40
C ILE A 44 -133.71 -6.25 -51.28
N GLY A 45 -133.65 -5.04 -51.87
CA GLY A 45 -132.50 -4.15 -51.76
C GLY A 45 -132.12 -3.86 -50.31
N ASN A 46 -133.09 -3.42 -49.50
CA ASN A 46 -132.92 -3.21 -48.06
C ASN A 46 -132.43 -4.48 -47.32
N ASN A 47 -132.95 -5.67 -47.63
CA ASN A 47 -132.49 -6.91 -47.03
C ASN A 47 -131.05 -7.28 -47.45
N VAL A 48 -130.68 -7.05 -48.71
CA VAL A 48 -129.32 -7.25 -49.22
C VAL A 48 -128.34 -6.24 -48.63
N ASP A 49 -128.75 -4.98 -48.47
CA ASP A 49 -127.93 -3.93 -47.85
C ASP A 49 -127.77 -4.17 -46.34
N VAL A 50 -128.82 -4.58 -45.62
CA VAL A 50 -128.72 -5.00 -44.21
C VAL A 50 -127.82 -6.23 -44.07
N HIS A 51 -127.96 -7.23 -44.93
CA HIS A 51 -127.14 -8.44 -44.89
C HIS A 51 -125.66 -8.16 -45.23
N THR A 52 -125.38 -7.37 -46.27
CA THR A 52 -124.01 -7.01 -46.66
C THR A 52 -123.37 -6.01 -45.70
N THR A 53 -124.14 -5.13 -45.07
CA THR A 53 -123.66 -4.28 -43.96
C THR A 53 -123.32 -5.14 -42.76
N ARG A 54 -124.20 -6.06 -42.34
CA ARG A 54 -123.89 -7.01 -41.25
C ARG A 54 -122.64 -7.85 -41.55
N MET A 55 -122.52 -8.44 -42.74
CA MET A 55 -121.31 -9.17 -43.14
C MET A 55 -120.07 -8.27 -43.13
N ARG A 56 -120.19 -7.00 -43.56
CA ARG A 56 -119.09 -6.03 -43.53
C ARG A 56 -118.67 -5.74 -42.10
N ASP A 57 -119.62 -5.54 -41.19
CA ASP A 57 -119.35 -5.26 -39.78
C ASP A 57 -118.78 -6.49 -39.05
N ASP A 58 -119.29 -7.69 -39.33
CA ASP A 58 -118.72 -8.95 -38.83
C ASP A 58 -117.26 -9.15 -39.33
N ILE A 59 -116.99 -8.87 -40.61
CA ILE A 59 -115.63 -8.91 -41.19
C ILE A 59 -114.74 -7.83 -40.58
N LEU A 60 -115.22 -6.59 -40.42
CA LEU A 60 -114.47 -5.50 -39.78
C LEU A 60 -114.21 -5.78 -38.30
N HIS A 61 -115.15 -6.44 -37.61
CA HIS A 61 -114.97 -6.88 -36.22
C HIS A 61 -113.89 -7.97 -36.14
N MET A 62 -113.96 -9.01 -36.99
CA MET A 62 -112.93 -10.06 -37.05
C MET A 62 -111.55 -9.48 -37.38
N LEU A 63 -111.45 -8.59 -38.37
CA LEU A 63 -110.20 -7.91 -38.73
C LEU A 63 -109.70 -7.00 -37.60
N SER A 64 -110.59 -6.26 -36.93
CA SER A 64 -110.25 -5.43 -35.77
C SER A 64 -109.74 -6.27 -34.61
N HIS A 65 -110.38 -7.40 -34.29
CA HIS A 65 -109.91 -8.34 -33.28
C HIS A 65 -108.56 -8.95 -33.66
N TYR A 66 -108.40 -9.45 -34.89
CA TYR A 66 -107.15 -10.02 -35.39
C TYR A 66 -105.99 -9.00 -35.36
N MET A 67 -106.22 -7.76 -35.81
CA MET A 67 -105.21 -6.70 -35.77
C MET A 67 -104.87 -6.27 -34.33
N LYS A 68 -105.85 -6.27 -33.40
CA LYS A 68 -105.61 -6.09 -31.96
C LYS A 68 -104.85 -7.28 -31.34
N GLN A 69 -105.05 -8.51 -31.84
CA GLN A 69 -104.33 -9.70 -31.40
C GLN A 69 -102.89 -9.70 -31.92
N GLN A 70 -102.66 -9.42 -33.21
CA GLN A 70 -101.33 -9.28 -33.79
C GLN A 70 -100.53 -8.13 -33.15
N ARG A 71 -101.16 -6.97 -32.91
CA ARG A 71 -100.51 -5.85 -32.20
C ARG A 71 -100.15 -6.20 -30.74
N ARG A 72 -100.94 -7.03 -30.06
CA ARG A 72 -100.59 -7.60 -28.75
C ARG A 72 -99.42 -8.59 -28.86
N HIS A 73 -99.46 -9.49 -29.83
CA HIS A 73 -98.41 -10.49 -30.07
C HIS A 73 -97.05 -9.84 -30.35
N ILE A 74 -96.98 -8.92 -31.31
CA ILE A 74 -95.75 -8.18 -31.66
C ILE A 74 -95.22 -7.39 -30.44
N ARG A 75 -96.09 -6.71 -29.69
CA ARG A 75 -95.69 -5.99 -28.47
C ARG A 75 -95.11 -6.91 -27.40
N ASN A 76 -95.69 -8.10 -27.22
CA ASN A 76 -95.21 -9.08 -26.26
C ASN A 76 -93.90 -9.73 -26.73
N ALA A 77 -93.76 -10.05 -28.01
CA ALA A 77 -92.53 -10.56 -28.60
C ALA A 77 -91.37 -9.56 -28.42
N LEU A 78 -91.56 -8.29 -28.77
CA LEU A 78 -90.55 -7.24 -28.59
C LEU A 78 -90.20 -7.00 -27.11
N ARG A 79 -91.16 -7.14 -26.19
CA ARG A 79 -90.89 -7.06 -24.74
C ARG A 79 -90.05 -8.24 -24.25
N ASN A 80 -90.37 -9.46 -24.69
CA ASN A 80 -89.61 -10.66 -24.34
C ASN A 80 -88.20 -10.63 -24.95
N GLU A 81 -88.05 -10.14 -26.18
CA GLU A 81 -86.75 -9.95 -26.84
C GLU A 81 -85.91 -8.89 -26.12
N ALA A 82 -86.53 -7.80 -25.64
CA ALA A 82 -85.88 -6.78 -24.83
C ALA A 82 -85.40 -7.32 -23.48
N THR A 83 -86.25 -8.03 -22.72
CA THR A 83 -85.86 -8.60 -21.42
C THR A 83 -84.83 -9.73 -21.57
N LEU A 84 -84.86 -10.51 -22.66
CA LEU A 84 -83.81 -11.47 -22.97
C LEU A 84 -82.45 -10.78 -23.22
N ARG A 85 -82.40 -9.69 -24.01
CA ARG A 85 -81.16 -8.91 -24.19
C ARG A 85 -80.70 -8.21 -22.91
N GLU A 86 -81.62 -7.69 -22.11
CA GLU A 86 -81.32 -7.08 -20.82
C GLU A 86 -80.66 -8.10 -19.87
N ASN A 87 -81.27 -9.29 -19.73
CA ASN A 87 -80.69 -10.38 -18.95
C ASN A 87 -79.33 -10.84 -19.50
N GLU A 88 -79.16 -10.94 -20.81
CA GLU A 88 -77.87 -11.29 -21.45
C GLU A 88 -76.78 -10.24 -21.14
N LEU A 89 -77.13 -8.95 -21.16
CA LEU A 89 -76.23 -7.86 -20.81
C LEU A 89 -75.89 -7.84 -19.31
N ILE A 90 -76.86 -8.13 -18.43
CA ILE A 90 -76.64 -8.28 -16.99
C ILE A 90 -75.70 -9.47 -16.71
N GLU A 91 -75.90 -10.61 -17.37
CA GLU A 91 -75.04 -11.79 -17.21
C GLU A 91 -73.61 -11.52 -17.71
N LYS A 92 -73.46 -10.88 -18.88
CA LYS A 92 -72.16 -10.43 -19.41
C LYS A 92 -71.48 -9.44 -18.47
N ARG A 93 -72.23 -8.50 -17.90
CA ARG A 93 -71.73 -7.54 -16.91
C ARG A 93 -71.21 -8.26 -15.66
N HIS A 94 -71.98 -9.17 -15.07
CA HIS A 94 -71.54 -9.90 -13.88
C HIS A 94 -70.33 -10.81 -14.15
N LYS A 95 -70.23 -11.42 -15.33
CA LYS A 95 -69.03 -12.15 -15.77
C LYS A 95 -67.80 -11.23 -15.85
N ALA A 96 -67.95 -10.01 -16.36
CA ALA A 96 -66.88 -9.02 -16.40
C ALA A 96 -66.49 -8.49 -15.00
N GLU A 97 -67.46 -8.19 -14.14
CA GLU A 97 -67.24 -7.76 -12.76
C GLU A 97 -66.48 -8.84 -11.95
N ALA A 98 -66.88 -10.12 -12.09
CA ALA A 98 -66.18 -11.24 -11.46
C ALA A 98 -64.76 -11.44 -11.99
N ALA A 99 -64.53 -11.24 -13.29
CA ALA A 99 -63.19 -11.32 -13.88
C ALA A 99 -62.27 -10.18 -13.39
N LEU A 100 -62.79 -8.95 -13.32
CA LEU A 100 -62.06 -7.79 -12.78
C LEU A 100 -61.68 -7.99 -11.30
N GLU A 101 -62.61 -8.49 -10.49
CA GLU A 101 -62.36 -8.77 -9.07
C GLU A 101 -61.35 -9.92 -8.87
N SER A 102 -61.37 -10.94 -9.72
CA SER A 102 -60.35 -12.00 -9.74
C SER A 102 -58.96 -11.47 -10.12
N ALA A 103 -58.88 -10.59 -11.14
CA ALA A 103 -57.64 -9.93 -11.54
C ALA A 103 -57.10 -9.01 -10.43
N ARG A 104 -57.98 -8.23 -9.78
CA ARG A 104 -57.65 -7.38 -8.63
C ARG A 104 -57.00 -8.17 -7.49
N ARG A 105 -57.65 -9.25 -7.04
CA ARG A 105 -57.11 -10.14 -5.98
C ARG A 105 -55.76 -10.76 -6.37
N THR A 106 -55.54 -11.00 -7.66
CA THR A 106 -54.27 -11.51 -8.18
C THR A 106 -53.16 -10.45 -8.10
N ILE A 107 -53.46 -9.20 -8.48
CA ILE A 107 -52.55 -8.05 -8.34
C ILE A 107 -52.23 -7.79 -6.85
N GLU A 108 -53.23 -7.84 -5.96
CA GLU A 108 -53.05 -7.65 -4.52
C GLU A 108 -52.10 -8.72 -3.92
N ARG A 109 -52.24 -10.00 -4.32
CA ARG A 109 -51.32 -11.08 -3.94
C ARG A 109 -49.90 -10.88 -4.52
N GLN A 110 -49.78 -10.44 -5.77
CA GLN A 110 -48.49 -10.13 -6.39
C GLN A 110 -47.79 -8.99 -5.64
N ASN A 111 -48.53 -7.94 -5.25
CA ASN A 111 -48.00 -6.81 -4.47
C ASN A 111 -47.55 -7.22 -3.05
N GLU A 112 -48.25 -8.15 -2.40
CA GLU A 112 -47.79 -8.75 -1.13
C GLU A 112 -46.48 -9.53 -1.33
N CYS A 113 -46.42 -10.39 -2.36
CA CYS A 113 -45.21 -11.15 -2.70
C CYS A 113 -44.01 -10.22 -2.99
N ILE A 114 -44.22 -9.16 -3.78
CA ILE A 114 -43.19 -8.15 -4.08
C ILE A 114 -42.72 -7.44 -2.81
N ARG A 115 -43.63 -7.05 -1.90
CA ARG A 115 -43.27 -6.45 -0.60
C ARG A 115 -42.47 -7.41 0.28
N HIS A 116 -42.84 -8.68 0.33
CA HIS A 116 -42.11 -9.71 1.09
C HIS A 116 -40.69 -9.94 0.52
N VAL A 117 -40.57 -10.10 -0.81
CA VAL A 117 -39.27 -10.25 -1.47
C VAL A 117 -38.39 -9.02 -1.25
N ALA A 118 -38.97 -7.80 -1.32
CA ALA A 118 -38.23 -6.57 -1.06
C ALA A 118 -37.67 -6.47 0.37
N THR A 119 -38.44 -6.84 1.40
CA THR A 119 -37.94 -6.81 2.79
C THR A 119 -36.88 -7.88 3.05
N VAL A 120 -37.02 -9.08 2.47
CA VAL A 120 -36.01 -10.15 2.55
C VAL A 120 -34.71 -9.73 1.84
N LEU A 121 -34.79 -9.16 0.63
CA LEU A 121 -33.63 -8.65 -0.11
C LEU A 121 -32.95 -7.49 0.62
N TRP A 122 -33.72 -6.58 1.22
CA TRP A 122 -33.18 -5.49 2.05
C TRP A 122 -32.42 -6.04 3.26
N GLY A 123 -33.00 -7.01 3.99
CA GLY A 123 -32.37 -7.68 5.12
C GLY A 123 -31.13 -8.50 4.73
N ALA A 124 -31.07 -9.05 3.51
CA ALA A 124 -29.85 -9.67 2.97
C ALA A 124 -28.78 -8.63 2.65
N ASN A 125 -29.12 -7.57 1.90
CA ASN A 125 -28.20 -6.51 1.50
C ASN A 125 -27.57 -5.80 2.72
N SER A 126 -28.36 -5.47 3.73
CA SER A 126 -27.89 -4.86 4.98
C SER A 126 -26.84 -5.73 5.69
N ARG A 127 -27.08 -7.05 5.79
CA ARG A 127 -26.11 -8.00 6.37
C ARG A 127 -24.82 -8.08 5.54
N CYS A 128 -24.92 -8.15 4.21
CA CYS A 128 -23.76 -8.14 3.33
C CYS A 128 -22.94 -6.84 3.43
N TRP A 129 -23.59 -5.68 3.58
CA TRP A 129 -22.93 -4.40 3.76
C TRP A 129 -22.18 -4.31 5.11
N LEU A 130 -22.82 -4.74 6.21
CA LEU A 130 -22.18 -4.83 7.52
C LEU A 130 -20.98 -5.80 7.52
N GLN A 131 -21.08 -6.94 6.83
CA GLN A 131 -19.96 -7.89 6.68
C GLN A 131 -18.78 -7.29 5.91
N ARG A 132 -19.03 -6.47 4.88
CA ARG A 132 -17.98 -5.72 4.16
C ARG A 132 -17.30 -4.72 5.10
N LEU A 133 -18.07 -3.85 5.77
CA LEU A 133 -17.52 -2.87 6.73
C LEU A 133 -16.70 -3.53 7.85
N PHE A 134 -17.16 -4.66 8.39
CA PHE A 134 -16.41 -5.41 9.41
C PHE A 134 -15.09 -5.98 8.86
N SER A 135 -15.09 -6.45 7.61
CA SER A 135 -13.90 -6.94 6.92
C SER A 135 -12.89 -5.81 6.67
N ASP A 136 -13.37 -4.66 6.19
CA ASP A 136 -12.55 -3.46 5.96
C ASP A 136 -11.95 -2.93 7.28
N TRP A 137 -12.75 -2.89 8.35
CA TRP A 137 -12.29 -2.54 9.70
C TRP A 137 -11.21 -3.51 10.22
N LYS A 138 -11.40 -4.82 10.02
CA LYS A 138 -10.41 -5.86 10.39
C LYS A 138 -9.10 -5.66 9.62
N MET A 139 -9.17 -5.40 8.31
CA MET A 139 -7.99 -5.13 7.47
C MET A 139 -7.29 -3.82 7.88
N TRP A 140 -8.04 -2.75 8.16
CA TRP A 140 -7.51 -1.50 8.69
C TRP A 140 -6.81 -1.70 10.04
N LEU A 141 -7.39 -2.49 10.95
CA LEU A 141 -6.81 -2.78 12.27
C LEU A 141 -5.49 -3.56 12.14
N LEU A 142 -5.42 -4.53 11.24
CA LEU A 142 -4.17 -5.26 10.92
C LEU A 142 -3.11 -4.31 10.34
N LYS A 143 -3.46 -3.51 9.33
CA LYS A 143 -2.57 -2.51 8.72
C LYS A 143 -2.06 -1.49 9.75
N ARG A 144 -2.92 -1.03 10.66
CA ARG A 144 -2.57 -0.10 11.76
C ARG A 144 -1.63 -0.74 12.79
N ARG A 145 -1.81 -2.03 13.11
CA ARG A 145 -0.88 -2.80 13.97
C ARG A 145 0.48 -2.99 13.29
N GLN A 146 0.50 -3.35 12.00
CA GLN A 146 1.73 -3.50 11.22
C GLN A 146 2.49 -2.17 11.11
N HIS A 147 1.81 -1.07 10.81
CA HIS A 147 2.41 0.26 10.73
C HIS A 147 3.01 0.72 12.07
N ARG A 148 2.32 0.50 13.20
CA ARG A 148 2.87 0.75 14.55
C ARG A 148 4.14 -0.07 14.82
N ARG A 149 4.16 -1.35 14.45
CA ARG A 149 5.35 -2.21 14.57
C ARG A 149 6.50 -1.70 13.70
N GLY A 150 6.22 -1.26 12.47
CA GLY A 150 7.21 -0.66 11.57
C GLY A 150 7.84 0.61 12.16
N ILE A 151 7.03 1.53 12.69
CA ILE A 151 7.52 2.74 13.37
C ILE A 151 8.41 2.38 14.57
N ALA A 152 7.99 1.43 15.40
CA ALA A 152 8.77 1.00 16.57
C ALA A 152 10.13 0.40 16.16
N LEU A 153 10.15 -0.48 15.14
CA LEU A 153 11.39 -1.06 14.61
C LEU A 153 12.32 0.02 14.03
N MET A 154 11.80 0.97 13.25
CA MET A 154 12.58 2.10 12.74
C MET A 154 13.19 2.93 13.88
N GLY A 155 12.43 3.21 14.95
CA GLY A 155 12.95 3.87 16.14
C GLY A 155 14.09 3.10 16.81
N CYS A 156 13.97 1.78 16.95
CA CYS A 156 15.05 0.92 17.44
C CYS A 156 16.29 0.96 16.54
N PHE A 157 16.15 0.86 15.22
CA PHE A 157 17.28 0.93 14.29
C PHE A 157 17.98 2.31 14.32
N THR A 158 17.23 3.41 14.39
CA THR A 158 17.80 4.76 14.55
C THR A 158 18.59 4.86 15.85
N ASN A 159 18.02 4.42 16.98
CA ASN A 159 18.68 4.46 18.29
C ASN A 159 19.98 3.62 18.32
N ILE A 160 19.94 2.41 17.74
CA ILE A 160 21.14 1.53 17.61
C ILE A 160 22.21 2.21 16.75
N THR A 161 21.82 2.81 15.62
CA THR A 161 22.73 3.52 14.72
C THR A 161 23.38 4.73 15.40
N CYS A 162 22.59 5.56 16.10
CA CYS A 162 23.10 6.68 16.89
C CYS A 162 24.06 6.23 18.00
N ALA A 163 23.73 5.16 18.74
CA ALA A 163 24.59 4.60 19.78
C ALA A 163 25.91 4.05 19.21
N PHE A 164 25.86 3.37 18.06
CA PHE A 164 27.04 2.87 17.36
C PHE A 164 27.96 4.01 16.90
N HIS A 165 27.41 5.09 16.34
CA HIS A 165 28.19 6.28 15.96
C HIS A 165 28.82 6.96 17.17
N ALA A 166 28.07 7.17 18.27
CA ALA A 166 28.60 7.76 19.50
C ALA A 166 29.73 6.91 20.12
N TYR A 167 29.54 5.59 20.17
CA TYR A 167 30.58 4.64 20.62
C TYR A 167 31.82 4.66 19.73
N THR A 168 31.65 4.77 18.41
CA THR A 168 32.75 4.87 17.44
C THR A 168 33.52 6.17 17.60
N GLN A 169 32.82 7.30 17.72
CA GLN A 169 33.42 8.62 18.00
C GLN A 169 34.19 8.61 19.33
N TRP A 170 33.63 8.02 20.38
CA TRP A 170 34.30 7.87 21.68
C TRP A 170 35.57 7.01 21.58
N ARG A 171 35.55 5.90 20.83
CA ARG A 171 36.74 5.08 20.57
C ARG A 171 37.84 5.83 19.83
N LEU A 172 37.48 6.61 18.80
CA LEU A 172 38.43 7.44 18.05
C LEU A 172 39.03 8.54 18.94
N LEU A 173 38.22 9.22 19.76
CA LEU A 173 38.71 10.20 20.74
C LEU A 173 39.62 9.56 21.80
N ALA A 174 39.30 8.36 22.28
CA ALA A 174 40.12 7.63 23.24
C ALA A 174 41.43 7.10 22.62
N ALA A 175 41.45 6.76 21.33
CA ALA A 175 42.67 6.47 20.60
C ALA A 175 43.54 7.73 20.44
N ALA A 176 42.96 8.83 19.93
CA ALA A 176 43.66 10.11 19.77
C ALA A 176 44.26 10.63 21.09
N ARG A 177 43.53 10.54 22.21
CA ARG A 177 44.04 10.88 23.55
C ARG A 177 45.20 9.99 24.02
N ARG A 178 45.25 8.72 23.62
CA ARG A 178 46.40 7.83 23.92
C ARG A 178 47.61 8.18 23.06
N HIS A 179 47.44 8.37 21.75
CA HIS A 179 48.53 8.81 20.86
C HIS A 179 49.09 10.17 21.28
N HIS A 180 48.25 11.13 21.67
CA HIS A 180 48.70 12.43 22.17
C HIS A 180 49.53 12.31 23.46
N ARG A 181 49.16 11.44 24.40
CA ARG A 181 49.95 11.16 25.61
C ARG A 181 51.31 10.53 25.28
N LEU A 182 51.36 9.62 24.31
CA LEU A 182 52.62 9.02 23.85
C LEU A 182 53.52 10.07 23.20
N ALA A 183 53.00 10.87 22.27
CA ALA A 183 53.75 11.95 21.62
C ALA A 183 54.29 13.01 22.62
N LEU A 184 53.53 13.31 23.69
CA LEU A 184 54.02 14.17 24.77
C LEU A 184 55.14 13.50 25.61
N ALA A 185 55.03 12.20 25.89
CA ALA A 185 56.07 11.46 26.61
C ALA A 185 57.35 11.35 25.77
N GLU A 186 57.23 11.05 24.48
CA GLU A 186 58.31 11.09 23.49
C GLU A 186 58.95 12.48 23.43
N GLN A 187 58.17 13.56 23.32
CA GLN A 187 58.71 14.93 23.30
C GLN A 187 59.48 15.28 24.59
N LEU A 188 59.02 14.80 25.75
CA LEU A 188 59.73 14.97 27.03
C LEU A 188 61.02 14.14 27.09
N GLN A 189 61.03 12.93 26.50
CA GLN A 189 62.24 12.11 26.37
C GLN A 189 63.25 12.78 25.43
N TRP A 190 62.82 13.23 24.24
CA TRP A 190 63.67 14.00 23.32
C TRP A 190 64.30 15.22 23.99
N LYS A 191 63.53 15.99 24.78
CA LYS A 191 64.06 17.15 25.54
C LYS A 191 65.07 16.76 26.63
N ARG A 192 64.91 15.60 27.26
CA ARG A 192 65.91 15.08 28.23
C ARG A 192 67.19 14.67 27.52
N ASN A 193 67.08 13.88 26.45
CA ASN A 193 68.21 13.47 25.63
C ASN A 193 68.96 14.68 25.04
N GLU A 194 68.23 15.71 24.60
CA GLU A 194 68.79 16.98 24.11
C GLU A 194 69.56 17.73 25.20
N ALA A 195 69.02 17.80 26.42
CA ALA A 195 69.70 18.42 27.56
C ALA A 195 70.95 17.62 27.99
N GLU A 196 70.88 16.29 27.99
CA GLU A 196 72.00 15.41 28.29
C GLU A 196 73.12 15.56 27.25
N LEU A 197 72.79 15.49 25.95
CA LEU A 197 73.74 15.68 24.85
C LEU A 197 74.39 17.08 24.91
N LYS A 198 73.63 18.14 25.23
CA LYS A 198 74.21 19.47 25.47
C LYS A 198 75.17 19.49 26.65
N GLY A 199 74.86 18.76 27.73
CA GLY A 199 75.77 18.56 28.87
C GLY A 199 77.05 17.82 28.48
N GLN A 200 76.95 16.72 27.74
CA GLN A 200 78.08 15.95 27.23
C GLN A 200 78.97 16.80 26.30
N VAL A 201 78.39 17.56 25.37
CA VAL A 201 79.12 18.47 24.48
C VAL A 201 79.84 19.58 25.27
N GLN A 202 79.21 20.15 26.31
CA GLN A 202 79.86 21.13 27.18
C GLN A 202 81.00 20.52 28.01
N ALA A 203 80.87 19.27 28.46
CA ALA A 203 81.92 18.56 29.19
C ALA A 203 83.12 18.25 28.28
N LEU A 204 82.88 17.71 27.08
CA LEU A 204 83.92 17.47 26.07
C LEU A 204 84.60 18.77 25.63
N GLY A 205 83.85 19.87 25.51
CA GLY A 205 84.40 21.20 25.21
C GLY A 205 85.35 21.72 26.29
N LYS A 206 85.07 21.45 27.59
CA LYS A 206 86.00 21.76 28.68
C LYS A 206 87.26 20.90 28.62
N ILE A 207 87.12 19.59 28.43
CA ILE A 207 88.26 18.67 28.33
C ILE A 207 89.17 19.06 27.14
N ALA A 208 88.60 19.40 25.99
CA ALA A 208 89.36 19.85 24.82
C ALA A 208 90.08 21.20 25.05
N GLU A 209 89.49 22.12 25.82
CA GLU A 209 90.09 23.40 26.20
C GLU A 209 91.17 23.23 27.30
N GLU A 210 91.01 22.27 28.20
CA GLU A 210 92.00 21.87 29.20
C GLU A 210 93.20 21.17 28.55
N GLU A 211 92.97 20.25 27.60
CA GLU A 211 94.00 19.65 26.74
C GLU A 211 94.71 20.70 25.88
N ARG A 212 93.99 21.69 25.32
CA ARG A 212 94.60 22.81 24.58
C ARG A 212 95.59 23.58 25.46
N ARG A 213 95.19 23.95 26.69
CA ARG A 213 96.05 24.64 27.66
C ARG A 213 97.21 23.78 28.14
N SER A 214 96.97 22.49 28.37
CA SER A 214 97.99 21.49 28.72
C SER A 214 99.06 21.40 27.61
N LYS A 215 98.62 21.32 26.35
CA LYS A 215 99.50 21.33 25.18
C LYS A 215 100.25 22.65 25.01
N GLU A 216 99.63 23.79 25.28
CA GLU A 216 100.28 25.10 25.23
C GLU A 216 101.37 25.24 26.31
N ASP A 217 101.07 24.83 27.56
CA ASP A 217 102.03 24.76 28.66
C ASP A 217 103.18 23.75 28.39
N VAL A 218 102.88 22.59 27.78
CA VAL A 218 103.90 21.63 27.34
C VAL A 218 104.74 22.16 26.18
N GLU A 219 104.15 22.86 25.20
CA GLU A 219 104.90 23.51 24.13
C GLU A 219 105.82 24.61 24.68
N ASP A 220 105.37 25.45 25.61
CA ASP A 220 106.21 26.49 26.22
C ASP A 220 107.28 25.91 27.16
N LYS A 221 107.00 24.80 27.86
CA LYS A 221 108.03 24.02 28.58
C LYS A 221 109.07 23.43 27.62
N LEU A 222 108.65 22.86 26.48
CA LEU A 222 109.55 22.32 25.46
C LEU A 222 110.38 23.42 24.80
N ARG A 223 109.79 24.58 24.46
CA ARG A 223 110.49 25.78 23.98
C ARG A 223 111.52 26.26 25.00
N THR A 224 111.15 26.34 26.28
CA THR A 224 112.05 26.74 27.37
C THR A 224 113.19 25.75 27.57
N ALA A 225 112.91 24.44 27.55
CA ALA A 225 113.92 23.39 27.63
C ALA A 225 114.87 23.39 26.43
N PHE A 226 114.34 23.61 25.22
CA PHE A 226 115.12 23.74 23.99
C PHE A 226 116.03 24.96 24.04
N ILE A 227 115.52 26.15 24.41
CA ILE A 227 116.31 27.37 24.59
C ILE A 227 117.41 27.13 25.65
N ARG A 228 117.10 26.50 26.77
CA ARG A 228 118.08 26.12 27.80
C ARG A 228 119.14 25.15 27.27
N GLY A 229 118.75 24.18 26.45
CA GLY A 229 119.64 23.22 25.79
C GLY A 229 120.58 23.88 24.77
N VAL A 230 120.06 24.75 23.91
CA VAL A 230 120.87 25.55 22.97
C VAL A 230 121.81 26.49 23.73
N CYS A 231 121.37 27.11 24.83
CA CYS A 231 122.24 27.89 25.70
C CYS A 231 123.29 27.05 26.45
N ALA A 232 123.03 25.77 26.75
CA ALA A 232 124.01 24.84 27.31
C ALA A 232 125.04 24.43 26.26
N LEU A 233 124.62 24.00 25.08
CA LEU A 233 125.49 23.68 23.95
C LEU A 233 126.36 24.88 23.53
N ASN A 234 125.81 26.10 23.54
CA ASN A 234 126.61 27.31 23.30
C ASN A 234 127.62 27.59 24.42
N LYS A 235 127.32 27.28 25.69
CA LYS A 235 128.29 27.36 26.79
C LYS A 235 129.39 26.30 26.65
N GLU A 236 129.03 25.06 26.31
CA GLU A 236 129.97 23.96 26.08
C GLU A 236 130.87 24.25 24.87
N ALA A 237 130.32 24.71 23.74
CA ALA A 237 131.09 25.16 22.58
C ALA A 237 132.07 26.30 22.95
N VAL A 238 131.63 27.27 23.78
CA VAL A 238 132.51 28.33 24.31
C VAL A 238 133.55 27.79 25.30
N GLN A 239 133.29 26.73 26.06
CA GLN A 239 134.27 26.07 26.93
C GLN A 239 135.31 25.27 26.12
N VAL A 240 134.87 24.57 25.07
CA VAL A 240 135.74 23.86 24.11
C VAL A 240 136.64 24.86 23.36
N LEU A 241 136.08 25.96 22.84
CA LEU A 241 136.84 27.05 22.22
C LEU A 241 137.77 27.78 23.20
N LYS A 242 137.54 27.67 24.51
CA LYS A 242 138.44 28.16 25.58
C LYS A 242 139.45 27.13 26.08
N GLY A 243 139.48 25.92 25.51
CA GLY A 243 140.52 24.91 25.78
C GLY A 243 140.54 24.32 27.20
N SER A 244 139.41 24.33 27.91
CA SER A 244 139.34 23.84 29.30
C SER A 244 139.39 22.30 29.37
N ARG A 245 140.60 21.73 29.54
CA ARG A 245 140.84 20.27 29.59
C ARG A 245 140.91 19.73 31.02
N GLN A 246 139.78 19.31 31.56
CA GLN A 246 139.63 18.49 32.76
C GLN A 246 138.42 17.56 32.56
N SER A 247 138.28 16.36 33.12
CA SER A 247 139.13 15.33 33.76
C SER A 247 138.11 14.39 34.42
N ASP A 248 138.36 13.09 34.46
CA ASP A 248 137.33 12.08 34.76
C ASP A 248 137.01 11.88 36.26
N GLU A 249 135.97 11.06 36.51
CA GLU A 249 135.64 10.35 37.77
C GLU A 249 135.19 11.19 39.01
N ALA A 250 134.30 10.73 39.93
CA ALA A 250 133.26 9.67 39.96
C ALA A 250 132.32 9.97 41.18
N GLN A 251 131.52 9.12 41.87
CA GLN A 251 131.22 7.67 41.86
C GLN A 251 129.90 7.40 42.68
N LEU A 252 129.39 6.15 42.63
CA LEU A 252 128.50 5.45 43.62
C LEU A 252 127.01 5.83 43.81
N SER A 253 126.24 4.78 44.17
CA SER A 253 124.78 4.67 44.45
C SER A 253 124.58 3.73 45.70
N PRO A 254 123.41 3.11 46.07
CA PRO A 254 122.01 3.13 45.59
C PRO A 254 121.00 3.62 46.70
N PRO A 255 120.10 2.89 47.44
CA PRO A 255 119.62 1.49 47.48
C PRO A 255 118.07 1.27 47.27
N LYS A 256 117.27 1.05 48.33
CA LYS A 256 115.83 0.64 48.42
C LYS A 256 115.33 0.87 49.87
N PRO A 257 114.01 0.97 50.23
CA PRO A 257 113.04 -0.16 50.25
C PRO A 257 111.55 0.19 49.92
N SER A 258 110.79 -0.63 49.17
CA SER A 258 109.77 -1.64 49.58
C SER A 258 108.57 -1.18 50.46
N GLY A 259 107.32 -1.42 50.00
CA GLY A 259 106.10 -1.31 50.83
C GLY A 259 104.75 -1.46 50.11
N THR A 260 104.18 -2.67 50.09
CA THR A 260 102.71 -2.94 50.08
C THR A 260 102.17 -2.87 51.53
N PRO A 261 100.85 -2.73 51.85
CA PRO A 261 99.67 -3.32 51.18
C PRO A 261 98.45 -2.34 51.06
N PRO A 262 97.20 -2.76 50.75
CA PRO A 262 96.06 -1.84 50.54
C PRO A 262 95.11 -1.72 51.76
N PRO A 263 94.32 -0.63 51.86
CA PRO A 263 93.15 -0.53 52.74
C PRO A 263 91.81 -0.54 51.98
N SER A 264 90.78 -1.11 52.60
CA SER A 264 89.38 -1.10 52.11
C SER A 264 88.54 -0.07 52.86
N ALA A 265 87.83 0.81 52.13
CA ALA A 265 86.82 1.78 52.59
C ALA A 265 86.33 2.62 51.38
N THR A 266 85.07 2.96 51.16
CA THR A 266 83.79 2.54 51.78
C THR A 266 82.70 2.65 50.70
N ALA A 267 81.79 1.68 50.58
CA ALA A 267 80.58 1.81 49.77
C ALA A 267 79.34 1.37 50.58
N PRO A 268 78.18 2.05 50.50
CA PRO A 268 77.25 2.07 51.61
C PRO A 268 76.13 1.03 51.51
N THR A 269 75.64 0.64 52.70
CA THR A 269 74.20 0.48 52.98
C THR A 269 73.40 -0.45 52.06
N GLN A 270 73.31 -1.72 52.45
CA GLN A 270 72.06 -2.45 52.24
C GLN A 270 70.96 -1.75 53.06
N LEU A 271 69.98 -1.15 52.38
CA LEU A 271 68.72 -0.74 53.00
C LEU A 271 67.54 -1.00 52.06
N GLU A 272 66.68 -1.90 52.52
CA GLU A 272 65.26 -2.09 52.22
C GLU A 272 64.58 -1.19 51.15
N SER A 273 64.25 -1.80 50.01
CA SER A 273 62.89 -1.74 49.43
C SER A 273 62.77 -2.84 48.36
N HIS A 274 61.99 -3.91 48.55
CA HIS A 274 60.54 -3.96 48.80
C HIS A 274 59.71 -3.16 47.78
N TRP A 275 59.67 -3.59 46.52
CA TRP A 275 58.49 -3.44 45.63
C TRP A 275 58.48 -4.50 44.50
N ALA A 276 58.69 -5.77 44.84
CA ALA A 276 58.24 -6.87 43.98
C ALA A 276 56.73 -7.08 44.22
N PRO A 277 55.84 -6.90 43.22
CA PRO A 277 54.43 -7.17 43.41
C PRO A 277 54.22 -8.67 43.64
N LYS A 278 53.88 -9.07 44.87
CA LYS A 278 53.36 -10.41 45.11
C LYS A 278 52.12 -10.58 44.22
N VAL A 279 52.11 -11.65 43.43
CA VAL A 279 50.87 -12.14 42.79
C VAL A 279 49.99 -12.64 43.92
N SER A 280 49.15 -11.76 44.44
CA SER A 280 48.35 -12.04 45.64
C SER A 280 47.25 -13.03 45.31
N ASP A 281 47.15 -14.02 46.19
CA ASP A 281 46.23 -15.15 46.18
C ASP A 281 44.83 -14.80 45.64
N HIS A 282 44.39 -15.54 44.61
CA HIS A 282 42.98 -15.57 44.27
C HIS A 282 42.21 -16.15 45.47
N PRO A 283 41.24 -15.44 46.05
CA PRO A 283 40.34 -16.05 47.01
C PRO A 283 39.58 -17.17 46.29
N SER A 284 39.52 -18.35 46.92
CA SER A 284 38.78 -19.51 46.41
C SER A 284 37.27 -19.26 46.54
N GLY A 285 36.75 -18.42 45.65
CA GLY A 285 35.36 -17.99 45.58
C GLY A 285 34.46 -19.10 45.06
N SER A 286 34.26 -20.14 45.87
CA SER A 286 33.25 -21.16 45.63
C SER A 286 31.87 -20.51 45.51
N CYS A 287 31.28 -20.61 44.33
CA CYS A 287 29.86 -20.35 44.12
C CYS A 287 29.37 -21.16 42.91
N ASP A 288 29.01 -22.42 43.15
CA ASP A 288 28.33 -23.26 42.19
C ASP A 288 27.03 -22.62 41.71
N LYS A 289 26.91 -22.40 40.39
CA LYS A 289 25.66 -22.50 39.57
C LYS A 289 25.90 -22.12 38.11
N TYR A 290 26.71 -22.91 37.41
CA TYR A 290 26.50 -23.12 35.97
C TYR A 290 25.79 -24.47 35.79
N PRO A 291 24.74 -24.56 34.94
CA PRO A 291 24.01 -25.80 34.73
C PRO A 291 24.92 -26.85 34.07
N PRO A 292 24.65 -28.16 34.27
CA PRO A 292 25.54 -29.22 33.80
C PRO A 292 25.75 -29.15 32.29
N ARG A 293 27.03 -29.17 31.90
CA ARG A 293 27.48 -29.25 30.50
C ARG A 293 27.02 -30.59 29.92
N SER A 294 25.86 -30.59 29.27
CA SER A 294 25.29 -31.80 28.67
C SER A 294 26.23 -32.37 27.62
N THR A 295 26.85 -33.50 27.92
CA THR A 295 27.56 -34.36 26.97
C THR A 295 26.54 -35.08 26.11
N PHE A 296 25.95 -34.36 25.16
CA PHE A 296 25.10 -34.96 24.14
C PHE A 296 25.99 -35.71 23.14
N SER A 297 25.97 -37.04 23.24
CA SER A 297 26.60 -37.91 22.25
C SER A 297 25.92 -37.78 20.89
N GLN A 298 26.75 -37.85 19.85
CA GLN A 298 26.51 -38.43 18.51
C GLN A 298 25.14 -38.24 17.82
N ASP A 299 25.23 -37.72 16.59
CA ASP A 299 24.51 -38.25 15.44
C ASP A 299 22.97 -38.27 15.49
N THR A 300 22.40 -37.11 15.86
CA THR A 300 21.23 -36.63 15.13
C THR A 300 21.63 -35.45 14.25
N VAL A 301 21.64 -35.65 12.93
CA VAL A 301 21.73 -34.54 11.97
C VAL A 301 20.47 -33.71 12.12
N ARG A 302 20.54 -32.64 12.89
CA ARG A 302 19.50 -31.61 12.95
C ARG A 302 19.50 -30.85 11.63
N GLU A 303 18.81 -31.41 10.64
CA GLU A 303 18.40 -30.68 9.45
C GLU A 303 17.75 -29.36 9.90
N CYS A 304 18.22 -28.23 9.37
CA CYS A 304 17.51 -26.98 9.57
C CYS A 304 16.08 -27.15 9.00
N PRO A 305 15.04 -26.67 9.69
CA PRO A 305 13.67 -26.77 9.19
C PRO A 305 13.58 -26.02 7.86
N SER A 306 13.60 -26.79 6.77
CA SER A 306 13.62 -26.27 5.42
C SER A 306 12.31 -25.53 5.17
N ILE A 307 12.40 -24.22 4.95
CA ILE A 307 11.24 -23.39 4.66
C ILE A 307 10.67 -23.86 3.33
N THR A 308 9.57 -24.62 3.40
CA THR A 308 8.88 -25.14 2.22
C THR A 308 8.46 -23.97 1.35
N ALA A 309 8.81 -24.03 0.06
CA ALA A 309 8.74 -22.90 -0.86
C ALA A 309 7.27 -22.49 -1.16
N GLY A 310 6.72 -21.63 -0.31
CA GLY A 310 5.33 -21.17 -0.39
C GLY A 310 5.20 -19.70 0.03
N THR A 311 4.80 -18.86 -0.93
CA THR A 311 4.63 -17.39 -0.83
C THR A 311 5.90 -16.55 -0.74
N SER A 312 5.89 -15.41 -1.43
CA SER A 312 7.06 -14.60 -1.80
C SER A 312 7.41 -13.54 -0.74
N HIS A 313 7.90 -13.96 0.42
CA HIS A 313 8.49 -13.04 1.39
C HIS A 313 9.94 -13.41 1.70
N ILE A 314 10.90 -12.62 1.18
CA ILE A 314 12.32 -12.76 1.53
C ILE A 314 12.46 -12.42 3.02
N GLN A 315 12.63 -13.43 3.87
CA GLN A 315 12.94 -13.27 5.28
C GLN A 315 14.43 -13.47 5.49
N TYR A 316 15.12 -12.40 5.91
CA TYR A 316 16.53 -12.46 6.29
C TYR A 316 16.68 -13.25 7.59
N HIS A 317 17.16 -14.48 7.50
CA HIS A 317 17.53 -15.30 8.66
C HIS A 317 18.78 -14.71 9.34
N MET A 318 18.58 -13.96 10.42
CA MET A 318 19.66 -13.57 11.33
C MET A 318 20.09 -14.77 12.17
N CYS A 319 21.10 -15.51 11.70
CA CYS A 319 21.71 -16.54 12.52
C CYS A 319 22.65 -15.92 13.55
N TYR A 320 22.36 -16.11 14.84
CA TYR A 320 23.22 -15.63 15.94
C TYR A 320 24.52 -16.46 16.13
N ALA A 321 24.73 -17.50 15.32
CA ALA A 321 25.94 -18.33 15.32
C ALA A 321 26.53 -18.47 13.90
N PRO A 322 27.12 -17.40 13.33
CA PRO A 322 27.62 -17.39 11.94
C PRO A 322 28.78 -18.37 11.69
N SER A 323 29.50 -18.78 12.73
CA SER A 323 30.62 -19.75 12.64
C SER A 323 30.18 -21.22 12.60
N SER A 324 28.91 -21.54 12.87
CA SER A 324 28.40 -22.92 12.89
C SER A 324 27.10 -23.13 12.09
N CYS A 325 26.57 -22.09 11.46
CA CYS A 325 25.42 -22.19 10.58
C CYS A 325 25.81 -22.74 9.20
N ALA A 326 25.21 -23.85 8.77
CA ALA A 326 25.45 -24.46 7.46
C ALA A 326 25.19 -23.48 6.28
N TYR A 327 24.21 -22.57 6.41
CA TYR A 327 23.94 -21.53 5.40
C TYR A 327 24.96 -20.38 5.38
N SER A 328 25.80 -20.26 6.41
CA SER A 328 26.92 -19.29 6.47
C SER A 328 28.26 -19.92 6.05
N ALA A 329 28.32 -21.25 5.95
CA ALA A 329 29.54 -22.04 5.78
C ALA A 329 30.07 -22.08 4.32
N LYS A 330 30.14 -20.92 3.65
CA LYS A 330 30.93 -20.76 2.40
C LYS A 330 31.29 -19.32 1.99
N ILE A 331 31.27 -18.36 2.92
CA ILE A 331 32.10 -17.16 2.76
C ILE A 331 33.53 -17.58 3.13
N LEU A 332 34.35 -17.91 2.11
CA LEU A 332 35.80 -18.07 2.32
C LEU A 332 36.37 -16.77 2.92
N PRO A 333 37.43 -16.83 3.75
CA PRO A 333 38.12 -15.62 4.18
C PRO A 333 38.51 -14.84 2.93
N HIS A 334 38.01 -13.61 2.80
CA HIS A 334 38.31 -12.76 1.65
C HIS A 334 39.83 -12.66 1.50
N GLN A 335 40.37 -13.20 0.40
CA GLN A 335 41.66 -12.72 -0.08
C GLN A 335 41.53 -11.20 -0.21
N PRO A 336 42.49 -10.40 0.30
CA PRO A 336 42.50 -8.98 0.00
C PRO A 336 42.60 -8.86 -1.52
N PHE A 337 41.55 -8.36 -2.15
CA PHE A 337 41.51 -8.23 -3.59
C PHE A 337 42.54 -7.16 -3.98
N VAL A 338 43.68 -7.62 -4.50
CA VAL A 338 44.75 -6.73 -4.93
C VAL A 338 44.24 -6.01 -6.17
N VAL A 339 43.75 -4.78 -5.98
CA VAL A 339 43.42 -3.88 -7.09
C VAL A 339 44.73 -3.44 -7.71
N SER A 340 45.22 -4.24 -8.66
CA SER A 340 46.34 -3.87 -9.52
C SER A 340 45.89 -2.76 -10.46
N VAL A 341 45.87 -1.53 -9.95
CA VAL A 341 45.66 -0.34 -10.77
C VAL A 341 46.90 -0.19 -11.66
N ASP A 342 46.73 -0.41 -12.96
CA ASP A 342 47.76 -0.09 -13.94
C ASP A 342 48.09 1.42 -13.85
N PRO A 343 49.34 1.82 -13.55
CA PRO A 343 49.70 3.23 -13.45
C PRO A 343 49.46 3.99 -14.77
N SER A 344 49.47 3.30 -15.92
CA SER A 344 49.13 3.87 -17.24
C SER A 344 47.67 4.30 -17.35
N ALA A 345 46.77 3.67 -16.57
CA ALA A 345 45.33 3.96 -16.54
C ALA A 345 44.94 5.02 -15.49
N VAL A 346 45.87 5.41 -14.60
CA VAL A 346 45.64 6.47 -13.61
C VAL A 346 45.66 7.83 -14.30
N ARG A 347 44.47 8.36 -14.61
CA ARG A 347 44.33 9.75 -15.06
C ARG A 347 44.98 10.70 -14.06
N SER A 348 45.87 11.56 -14.56
CA SER A 348 46.58 12.56 -13.76
C SER A 348 45.61 13.44 -12.97
N TYR A 349 45.87 13.61 -11.66
CA TYR A 349 45.17 14.55 -10.79
C TYR A 349 45.57 16.01 -11.13
N GLY A 350 45.12 16.47 -12.30
CA GLY A 350 45.38 17.82 -12.82
C GLY A 350 44.48 18.21 -13.99
N GLU A 351 44.06 17.26 -14.83
CA GLU A 351 43.11 17.53 -15.92
C GLU A 351 41.67 17.64 -15.38
N VAL A 352 41.29 18.83 -14.92
CA VAL A 352 39.89 19.18 -14.69
C VAL A 352 39.17 19.21 -16.04
N PRO A 353 38.16 18.34 -16.31
CA PRO A 353 37.43 18.37 -17.56
C PRO A 353 36.66 19.68 -17.64
N SER A 354 36.85 20.46 -18.70
CA SER A 354 36.18 21.75 -18.86
C SER A 354 34.65 21.56 -18.85
N THR A 355 33.99 22.24 -17.92
CA THR A 355 32.59 21.99 -17.57
C THR A 355 31.64 22.49 -18.66
N LYS A 356 31.39 21.64 -19.66
CA LYS A 356 30.31 21.83 -20.63
C LYS A 356 28.97 21.92 -19.90
N ARG A 357 28.52 23.16 -19.66
CA ARG A 357 27.22 23.52 -19.07
C ARG A 357 26.09 22.79 -19.80
N THR A 358 25.55 21.74 -19.20
CA THR A 358 24.25 21.18 -19.57
C THR A 358 23.17 22.19 -19.19
N LEU A 359 22.45 22.71 -20.19
CA LEU A 359 21.27 23.52 -19.98
C LEU A 359 20.16 22.63 -19.41
N TYR A 360 19.76 22.88 -18.16
CA TYR A 360 18.62 22.20 -17.55
C TYR A 360 17.32 22.59 -18.27
N PRO A 361 16.51 21.63 -18.75
CA PRO A 361 15.20 21.96 -19.29
C PRO A 361 14.29 22.47 -18.17
N THR A 362 13.68 23.64 -18.37
CA THR A 362 12.81 24.28 -17.38
C THR A 362 11.53 23.47 -17.17
N GLN A 363 11.40 22.87 -15.98
CA GLN A 363 10.25 22.03 -15.63
C GLN A 363 8.97 22.88 -15.52
N ARG A 364 8.20 22.91 -16.63
CA ARG A 364 6.96 23.67 -16.79
C ARG A 364 5.90 23.22 -15.78
N ARG A 365 5.78 23.94 -14.65
CA ARG A 365 4.71 23.70 -13.66
C ARG A 365 3.33 23.91 -14.30
N SER A 366 2.59 22.83 -14.48
CA SER A 366 1.19 22.86 -14.88
C SER A 366 0.32 23.37 -13.72
N SER A 367 -0.22 24.58 -13.87
CA SER A 367 -1.17 25.16 -12.91
C SER A 367 -2.51 24.45 -13.00
N SER A 368 -2.81 23.55 -12.06
CA SER A 368 -4.11 22.89 -11.93
C SER A 368 -5.12 23.80 -11.21
N ALA A 369 -5.55 24.87 -11.88
CA ALA A 369 -6.54 25.80 -11.35
C ALA A 369 -7.97 25.22 -11.41
N GLY A 370 -8.76 25.48 -10.36
CA GLY A 370 -10.22 25.58 -10.46
C GLY A 370 -11.04 24.28 -10.42
N ARG A 371 -11.46 23.88 -9.20
CA ARG A 371 -12.85 23.44 -8.94
C ARG A 371 -13.35 24.04 -7.62
N ARG A 372 -14.02 25.20 -7.71
CA ARG A 372 -14.91 25.66 -6.64
C ARG A 372 -16.22 24.88 -6.77
N PHE A 373 -16.65 24.23 -5.70
CA PHE A 373 -18.06 23.89 -5.54
C PHE A 373 -18.71 24.99 -4.70
N SER A 374 -19.77 25.60 -5.23
CA SER A 374 -20.69 26.40 -4.41
C SER A 374 -21.47 25.47 -3.48
N ARG A 375 -21.92 26.00 -2.34
CA ARG A 375 -23.03 25.46 -1.57
C ARG A 375 -24.32 26.13 -2.00
#